data_AF-A0A914QYG1-F1
#
_entry.id   AF-A0A914QYG1-F1
#
_cell.length_a   1.000
_cell.length_b   1.000
_cell.length_c   1.000
_cell.angle_alpha   90.00
_cell.angle_beta   90.00
_cell.angle_gamma   90.00
#
_symmetry.space_group_name_H-M   'P 1'
#
loop_
_entity.id
_entity.type
_entity.pdbx_description
1 polymer ?
#
loop_
_entity_poly.entity_id
_entity_poly.type
_entity_poly.pdbx_seq_one_letter_code
_entity_poly.pdbx_strand_id
1 'polypeptide(L)'
;MTRFSEYIKHRMRTRVVHVESPASFLRDIHSSLLMERKALKFCSERFASLAKTLELADVSNFNPLVKLTQFATLVSTFSHGFSVIIEPDEMSRDENSLPDCLVHLSCLDASVAMRPVVTRFQSVIITSGTLSPLDMYPRILDFQPAVMASLSMTQSRESFVPLMIGKGNDQVEISSKRDRRLLSKLYLYGITCFCMG
;
A
#
# COMPACT_ATOMS: atom_id res chain seq x y z
N MET A 1 -9.69 -24.91 -1.61
CA MET A 1 -8.54 -24.18 -1.04
C MET A 1 -7.20 -24.83 -1.36
N THR A 2 -7.06 -26.16 -1.25
CA THR A 2 -5.84 -26.90 -1.62
C THR A 2 -5.34 -26.58 -3.04
N ARG A 3 -6.22 -26.60 -4.04
CA ARG A 3 -5.86 -26.23 -5.44
C ARG A 3 -5.29 -24.81 -5.53
N PHE A 4 -5.96 -23.84 -4.90
CA PHE A 4 -5.54 -22.44 -4.91
C PHE A 4 -4.21 -22.24 -4.16
N SER A 5 -4.00 -22.89 -3.01
CA SER A 5 -2.72 -22.82 -2.30
C SER A 5 -1.57 -23.41 -3.10
N GLU A 6 -1.79 -24.51 -3.81
CA GLU A 6 -0.76 -25.08 -4.70
C GLU A 6 -0.44 -24.17 -5.88
N TYR A 7 -1.43 -23.48 -6.44
CA TYR A 7 -1.20 -22.47 -7.48
C TYR A 7 -0.38 -21.29 -6.96
N ILE A 8 -0.70 -20.75 -5.78
CA ILE A 8 0.08 -19.66 -5.18
C ILE A 8 1.53 -20.12 -4.90
N LYS A 9 1.72 -21.32 -4.35
CA LYS A 9 3.06 -21.89 -4.17
C LYS A 9 3.81 -22.04 -5.49
N HIS A 10 3.14 -22.45 -6.56
CA HIS A 10 3.76 -22.55 -7.88
C HIS A 10 4.20 -21.18 -8.40
N ARG A 11 3.36 -20.15 -8.24
CA ARG A 11 3.67 -18.76 -8.63
C ARG A 11 4.81 -18.16 -7.80
N MET A 12 4.91 -18.52 -6.53
CA MET A 12 5.97 -18.09 -5.60
C MET A 12 7.35 -18.72 -5.89
N ARG A 13 7.50 -19.62 -6.86
CA ARG A 13 8.82 -20.19 -7.23
C ARG A 13 9.59 -19.35 -8.26
N THR A 14 9.04 -18.20 -8.65
CA THR A 14 9.56 -17.41 -9.78
C THR A 14 10.64 -16.43 -9.32
N ARG A 15 11.77 -16.36 -10.03
CA ARG A 15 12.88 -15.46 -9.68
C ARG A 15 12.77 -14.05 -10.27
N VAL A 16 11.72 -13.80 -11.04
CA VAL A 16 11.48 -12.54 -11.75
C VAL A 16 10.31 -11.82 -11.11
N VAL A 17 10.39 -10.49 -11.05
CA VAL A 17 9.28 -9.66 -10.58
C VAL A 17 8.16 -9.69 -11.63
N HIS A 18 6.97 -10.10 -11.20
CA HIS A 18 5.77 -10.09 -12.03
C HIS A 18 4.76 -9.08 -11.50
N VAL A 19 4.32 -8.17 -12.37
CA VAL A 19 3.25 -7.20 -12.06
C VAL A 19 2.06 -7.51 -12.95
N GLU A 20 0.94 -7.84 -12.35
CA GLU A 20 -0.26 -8.28 -13.06
C GLU A 20 -1.50 -7.56 -12.57
N SER A 21 -2.45 -7.33 -13.48
CA SER A 21 -3.78 -6.90 -13.08
C SER A 21 -4.57 -8.08 -12.48
N PRO A 22 -5.48 -7.82 -11.52
CA PRO A 22 -6.34 -8.87 -10.95
C PRO A 22 -7.12 -9.63 -12.03
N ALA A 23 -7.54 -8.96 -13.10
CA ALA A 23 -8.22 -9.60 -14.22
C ALA A 23 -7.32 -10.58 -14.98
N SER A 24 -6.05 -10.25 -15.20
CA SER A 24 -5.10 -11.18 -15.82
C SER A 24 -4.84 -12.38 -14.93
N PHE A 25 -4.57 -12.12 -13.65
CA PHE A 25 -4.34 -13.16 -12.65
C PHE A 25 -5.52 -14.14 -12.53
N LEU A 26 -6.77 -13.65 -12.56
CA LEU A 26 -7.97 -14.50 -12.56
C LEU A 26 -8.12 -15.33 -13.83
N ARG A 27 -7.74 -14.80 -15.00
CA ARG A 27 -7.74 -15.57 -16.25
C ARG A 27 -6.71 -16.70 -16.21
N ASP A 28 -5.54 -16.45 -15.63
CA ASP A 28 -4.50 -17.45 -15.47
C ASP A 28 -4.89 -18.54 -14.46
N ILE A 29 -5.61 -18.16 -13.39
CA ILE A 29 -6.21 -19.14 -12.47
C ILE A 29 -7.27 -19.98 -13.18
N HIS A 30 -8.11 -19.36 -14.01
CA HIS A 30 -9.15 -20.08 -14.74
C HIS A 30 -8.54 -21.06 -15.75
N SER A 31 -7.48 -20.69 -16.47
CA SER A 31 -6.82 -21.57 -17.44
C SER A 31 -6.07 -22.73 -16.76
N SER A 32 -5.44 -22.49 -15.61
CA SER A 32 -4.61 -23.50 -14.92
C SER A 32 -5.40 -24.43 -13.99
N LEU A 33 -6.40 -23.90 -13.26
CA LEU A 33 -7.13 -24.63 -12.22
C LEU A 33 -8.62 -24.84 -12.53
N LEU A 34 -9.13 -24.28 -13.63
CA LEU A 34 -10.56 -24.27 -13.99
C LEU A 34 -11.45 -23.75 -12.85
N MET A 35 -10.94 -22.79 -12.07
CA MET A 35 -11.71 -22.16 -10.99
C MET A 35 -12.39 -20.89 -11.47
N GLU A 36 -13.70 -20.81 -11.22
CA GLU A 36 -14.50 -19.63 -11.55
C GLU A 36 -14.25 -18.48 -10.58
N ARG A 37 -14.33 -17.25 -11.10
CA ARG A 37 -14.29 -16.01 -10.31
C ARG A 37 -15.34 -15.99 -9.19
N LYS A 38 -16.55 -16.50 -9.46
CA LYS A 38 -17.66 -16.53 -8.49
C LYS A 38 -17.33 -17.38 -7.27
N ALA A 39 -16.64 -18.50 -7.45
CA ALA A 39 -16.22 -19.36 -6.35
C ALA A 39 -15.21 -18.67 -5.43
N LEU A 40 -14.27 -17.90 -6.00
CA LEU A 40 -13.25 -17.16 -5.25
C LEU A 40 -13.82 -15.97 -4.48
N LYS A 41 -14.90 -15.36 -4.98
CA LYS A 41 -15.53 -14.18 -4.36
C LYS A 41 -16.09 -14.46 -2.97
N PHE A 42 -16.60 -15.67 -2.73
CA PHE A 42 -17.22 -16.03 -1.45
C PHE A 42 -16.29 -16.85 -0.55
N CYS A 43 -15.00 -16.92 -0.86
CA CYS A 43 -14.04 -17.75 -0.12
C CYS A 43 -13.90 -17.34 1.35
N SER A 44 -13.77 -16.04 1.63
CA SER A 44 -13.60 -15.54 3.01
C SER A 44 -14.86 -15.74 3.86
N GLU A 45 -16.03 -15.42 3.33
CA GLU A 45 -17.33 -15.63 4.01
C GLU A 45 -17.58 -17.11 4.29
N ARG A 46 -17.30 -17.99 3.32
CA ARG A 46 -17.45 -19.43 3.49
C ARG A 46 -16.49 -19.98 4.54
N PHE A 47 -15.25 -19.49 4.58
CA PHE A 47 -14.30 -19.88 5.62
C PHE A 47 -14.78 -19.42 7.01
N ALA A 48 -15.27 -18.18 7.12
CA ALA A 48 -15.82 -17.67 8.37
C ALA A 48 -17.05 -18.46 8.85
N SER A 49 -17.95 -18.86 7.93
CA SER A 49 -19.09 -19.73 8.25
C SER A 49 -18.62 -21.11 8.72
N LEU A 50 -17.66 -21.71 8.04
CA LEU A 50 -17.13 -23.03 8.38
C LEU A 50 -16.41 -23.03 9.73
N ALA A 51 -15.64 -21.98 10.03
CA ALA A 51 -14.97 -21.81 11.31
C ALA A 51 -15.97 -21.75 12.48
N LYS A 52 -17.13 -21.09 12.27
CA LYS A 52 -18.22 -21.06 13.25
C LYS A 52 -18.89 -22.42 13.42
N THR A 53 -19.19 -23.13 12.32
CA THR A 53 -19.83 -24.45 12.37
C THR A 53 -18.96 -25.52 13.03
N LEU A 54 -17.64 -25.43 12.90
CA LEU A 54 -16.69 -26.35 13.52
C LEU A 54 -16.34 -25.98 14.97
N GLU A 55 -16.92 -24.91 15.52
CA GLU A 55 -16.67 -24.43 16.89
C GLU A 55 -15.18 -24.30 17.23
N LEU A 56 -14.39 -23.75 16.28
CA LEU A 56 -12.95 -23.58 16.48
C LEU A 56 -12.69 -22.60 17.63
N ALA A 57 -12.16 -23.12 18.75
CA ALA A 57 -11.86 -22.33 19.94
C ALA A 57 -10.81 -21.23 19.70
N ASP A 58 -9.86 -21.47 18.78
CA ASP A 58 -8.81 -20.52 18.47
C ASP A 58 -8.57 -20.39 16.95
N VAL A 59 -9.08 -19.30 16.38
CA VAL A 59 -8.95 -18.93 14.96
C VAL A 59 -7.54 -18.41 14.63
N SER A 60 -6.74 -18.03 15.64
CA SER A 60 -5.41 -17.46 15.43
C SER A 60 -4.45 -18.44 14.74
N ASN A 61 -4.59 -19.74 15.04
CA ASN A 61 -3.83 -20.82 14.40
C ASN A 61 -4.08 -20.92 12.88
N PHE A 62 -5.21 -20.39 12.40
CA PHE A 62 -5.59 -20.40 10.99
C PHE A 62 -5.36 -19.06 10.29
N ASN A 63 -4.62 -18.13 10.89
CA ASN A 63 -4.34 -16.82 10.30
C ASN A 63 -3.76 -16.88 8.87
N PRO A 64 -2.82 -17.80 8.53
CA PRO A 64 -2.34 -17.94 7.15
C PRO A 64 -3.46 -18.30 6.15
N LEU A 65 -4.40 -19.14 6.57
CA LEU A 65 -5.55 -19.53 5.75
C LEU A 65 -6.57 -18.40 5.63
N VAL A 66 -6.78 -17.62 6.70
CA VAL A 66 -7.58 -16.38 6.68
C VAL A 66 -6.99 -15.40 5.67
N LYS A 67 -5.68 -15.14 5.72
CA LYS A 67 -5.01 -14.24 4.77
C LYS A 67 -5.18 -14.70 3.33
N LEU A 68 -5.02 -16.00 3.07
CA LEU A 68 -5.14 -16.57 1.73
C LEU A 68 -6.59 -16.54 1.19
N THR A 69 -7.59 -16.76 2.05
CA THR A 69 -9.02 -16.63 1.67
C THR A 69 -9.44 -15.17 1.47
N GLN A 70 -8.92 -14.24 2.27
CA GLN A 70 -9.11 -12.80 2.09
C GLN A 70 -8.47 -12.34 0.77
N PHE A 71 -7.24 -12.74 0.49
CA PHE A 71 -6.56 -12.46 -0.78
C PHE A 71 -7.39 -12.94 -1.98
N ALA A 72 -7.86 -14.20 -1.96
CA ALA A 72 -8.72 -14.74 -3.01
C ALA A 72 -10.02 -13.92 -3.21
N THR A 73 -10.62 -13.48 -2.11
CA THR A 73 -11.84 -12.67 -2.14
C THR A 73 -11.59 -11.27 -2.71
N LEU A 74 -10.50 -10.62 -2.31
CA LEU A 74 -10.16 -9.27 -2.76
C LEU A 74 -9.83 -9.25 -4.26
N VAL A 75 -8.99 -10.18 -4.72
CA VAL A 75 -8.60 -10.31 -6.13
C VAL A 75 -9.81 -10.59 -7.02
N SER A 76 -10.76 -11.40 -6.55
CA SER A 76 -11.98 -11.70 -7.30
C SER A 76 -13.03 -10.59 -7.24
N THR A 77 -13.04 -9.78 -6.18
CA THR A 77 -14.00 -8.68 -6.01
C THR A 77 -13.57 -7.44 -6.79
N PHE A 78 -12.33 -6.98 -6.60
CA PHE A 78 -11.84 -5.74 -7.19
C PHE A 78 -11.06 -6.01 -8.47
N SER A 79 -11.66 -5.68 -9.62
CA SER A 79 -11.01 -5.82 -10.93
C SER A 79 -10.24 -4.58 -11.38
N HIS A 80 -10.48 -3.42 -10.76
CA HIS A 80 -9.89 -2.13 -11.12
C HIS A 80 -9.26 -1.47 -9.91
N GLY A 81 -8.17 -0.73 -10.11
CA GLY A 81 -7.48 0.00 -9.05
C GLY A 81 -6.64 -0.88 -8.13
N PHE A 82 -6.42 -2.15 -8.47
CA PHE A 82 -5.56 -3.08 -7.73
C PHE A 82 -4.51 -3.68 -8.66
N SER A 83 -3.37 -4.06 -8.10
CA SER A 83 -2.28 -4.75 -8.78
C SER A 83 -1.76 -5.90 -7.92
N VAL A 84 -1.52 -7.04 -8.56
CA VAL A 84 -0.86 -8.19 -7.94
C VAL A 84 0.61 -8.15 -8.33
N ILE A 85 1.47 -8.02 -7.33
CA ILE A 85 2.91 -7.93 -7.51
C ILE A 85 3.52 -9.17 -6.85
N ILE A 86 4.30 -9.92 -7.61
CA ILE A 86 5.06 -11.07 -7.12
C ILE A 86 6.52 -10.70 -7.23
N GLU A 87 7.22 -10.60 -6.11
CA GLU A 87 8.63 -10.24 -6.06
C GLU A 87 9.42 -11.28 -5.27
N PRO A 88 10.64 -11.63 -5.70
CA PRO A 88 11.52 -12.49 -4.92
C PRO A 88 11.98 -11.74 -3.67
N ASP A 89 12.05 -12.43 -2.53
CA ASP A 89 12.54 -11.82 -1.30
C ASP A 89 14.04 -11.51 -1.45
N GLU A 90 14.40 -10.24 -1.24
CA GLU A 90 15.78 -9.79 -1.34
C GLU A 90 16.67 -10.37 -0.23
N MET A 91 16.07 -10.78 0.90
CA MET A 91 16.76 -11.35 2.06
C MET A 91 17.14 -12.83 1.87
N SER A 92 16.46 -13.57 1.00
CA SER A 92 16.78 -14.98 0.71
C SER A 92 17.85 -15.12 -0.39
N ARG A 93 18.72 -14.12 -0.56
CA ARG A 93 19.85 -14.14 -1.51
C ARG A 93 21.03 -15.01 -1.06
N ASP A 94 20.84 -15.85 -0.04
CA ASP A 94 21.77 -16.92 0.27
C ASP A 94 21.59 -18.07 -0.74
N GLU A 95 22.66 -18.46 -1.45
CA GLU A 95 22.65 -19.45 -2.54
C GLU A 95 22.09 -20.84 -2.16
N ASN A 96 21.93 -21.13 -0.86
CA ASN A 96 21.47 -22.42 -0.33
C ASN A 96 20.01 -22.42 0.15
N SER A 97 19.28 -21.29 0.12
CA SER A 97 17.87 -21.25 0.52
C SER A 97 16.93 -21.46 -0.68
N LEU A 98 15.77 -22.06 -0.43
CA LEU A 98 14.68 -22.07 -1.41
C LEU A 98 14.32 -20.62 -1.76
N PRO A 99 14.05 -20.31 -3.05
CA PRO A 99 13.65 -18.97 -3.45
C PRO A 99 12.27 -18.67 -2.87
N ASP A 100 12.23 -17.92 -1.79
CA ASP A 100 11.01 -17.42 -1.20
C ASP A 100 10.61 -16.14 -1.93
N CYS A 101 9.36 -16.08 -2.39
CA CYS A 101 8.80 -14.90 -3.04
C CYS A 101 7.62 -14.37 -2.24
N LEU A 102 7.42 -13.06 -2.28
CA LEU A 102 6.31 -12.38 -1.67
C LEU A 102 5.26 -12.03 -2.72
N VAL A 103 3.99 -12.21 -2.35
CA VAL A 103 2.85 -11.82 -3.19
C VAL A 103 2.14 -10.66 -2.51
N HIS A 104 2.21 -9.50 -3.14
CA HIS A 104 1.57 -8.27 -2.69
C HIS A 104 0.30 -8.00 -3.51
N LEU A 105 -0.80 -7.76 -2.81
CA LEU A 105 -1.99 -7.17 -3.40
C LEU A 105 -2.03 -5.69 -3.01
N SER A 106 -1.68 -4.83 -3.96
CA SER A 106 -1.59 -3.39 -3.73
C SER A 106 -2.82 -2.68 -4.28
N CYS A 107 -3.49 -1.90 -3.42
CA CYS A 107 -4.53 -0.97 -3.83
C CYS A 107 -3.87 0.31 -4.34
N LEU A 108 -4.14 0.67 -5.59
CA LEU A 108 -3.67 1.88 -6.26
C LEU A 108 -4.71 3.00 -6.24
N ASP A 109 -5.96 2.68 -5.91
CA ASP A 109 -7.09 3.61 -5.92
C ASP A 109 -7.68 3.78 -4.51
N ALA A 110 -7.33 4.90 -3.85
CA ALA A 110 -7.80 5.22 -2.52
C ALA A 110 -9.31 5.58 -2.48
N SER A 111 -9.90 5.94 -3.62
CA SER A 111 -11.33 6.29 -3.69
C SER A 111 -12.23 5.11 -3.34
N VAL A 112 -11.78 3.88 -3.59
CA VAL A 112 -12.54 2.65 -3.28
C VAL A 112 -12.89 2.59 -1.80
N ALA A 113 -11.98 3.02 -0.92
CA ALA A 113 -12.20 3.04 0.52
C ALA A 113 -13.10 4.22 0.96
N MET A 114 -13.02 5.37 0.28
CA MET A 114 -13.80 6.56 0.61
C MET A 114 -15.22 6.55 0.06
N ARG A 115 -15.47 5.86 -1.06
CA ARG A 115 -16.77 5.77 -1.71
C ARG A 115 -17.93 5.40 -0.77
N PRO A 116 -17.85 4.38 0.11
CA PRO A 116 -18.93 4.08 1.05
C PRO A 116 -19.16 5.18 2.08
N VAL A 117 -18.14 5.97 2.44
CA VAL A 117 -18.29 7.09 3.39
C VAL A 117 -19.03 8.24 2.73
N VAL A 118 -18.59 8.64 1.52
CA VAL A 118 -19.17 9.76 0.78
C VAL A 118 -20.60 9.48 0.33
N THR A 119 -20.93 8.23 0.01
CA THR A 119 -22.29 7.84 -0.43
C THR A 119 -23.28 7.62 0.71
N ARG A 120 -22.79 7.22 1.90
CA ARG A 120 -23.66 6.90 3.04
C ARG A 120 -24.05 8.12 3.86
N PHE A 121 -23.18 9.11 3.98
CA PHE A 121 -23.40 10.29 4.81
C PHE A 121 -23.73 11.51 3.96
N GLN A 122 -24.70 12.32 4.40
CA GLN A 122 -25.13 13.52 3.69
C GLN A 122 -24.04 14.60 3.63
N SER A 123 -23.27 14.78 4.72
CA SER A 123 -22.21 15.77 4.82
C SER A 123 -20.98 15.16 5.48
N VAL A 124 -19.85 15.19 4.79
CA VAL A 124 -18.55 14.76 5.29
C VAL A 124 -17.62 15.97 5.29
N ILE A 125 -17.06 16.30 6.46
CA ILE A 125 -16.15 17.44 6.63
C ILE A 125 -14.75 16.88 6.92
N ILE A 126 -13.77 17.23 6.08
CA ILE A 126 -12.38 16.86 6.26
C ILE A 126 -11.62 18.10 6.73
N THR A 127 -11.10 18.05 7.96
CA THR A 127 -10.28 19.12 8.54
C THR A 127 -8.91 18.60 8.90
N SER A 128 -7.85 19.28 8.45
CA SER A 128 -6.50 19.09 8.99
C SER A 128 -5.72 20.39 8.88
N GLY A 129 -4.82 20.62 9.84
CA GLY A 129 -3.98 21.82 9.90
C GLY A 129 -2.81 21.80 8.91
N THR A 130 -2.59 20.68 8.20
CA THR A 130 -1.44 20.48 7.30
C THR A 130 -1.85 20.04 5.88
N LEU A 131 -3.14 20.07 5.53
CA LEU A 131 -3.59 19.73 4.18
C LEU A 131 -3.05 20.76 3.18
N SER A 132 -2.07 20.33 2.38
CA SER A 132 -1.51 21.15 1.32
C SER A 132 -0.92 20.27 0.21
N PRO A 133 -1.19 20.55 -1.08
CA PRO A 133 -2.20 21.47 -1.60
C PRO A 133 -3.63 20.90 -1.47
N LEU A 134 -4.63 21.76 -1.18
CA LEU A 134 -6.02 21.33 -0.98
C LEU A 134 -6.66 20.69 -2.23
N ASP A 135 -6.25 21.12 -3.42
CA ASP A 135 -6.81 20.65 -4.70
C ASP A 135 -6.49 19.19 -5.04
N MET A 136 -5.51 18.58 -4.36
CA MET A 136 -5.07 17.22 -4.62
C MET A 136 -6.05 16.18 -4.05
N TYR A 137 -6.59 16.43 -2.86
CA TYR A 137 -7.40 15.44 -2.13
C TYR A 137 -8.69 15.07 -2.86
N PRO A 138 -9.47 16.01 -3.44
CA PRO A 138 -10.65 15.69 -4.23
C PRO A 138 -10.33 14.77 -5.41
N ARG A 139 -9.17 14.97 -6.06
CA ARG A 139 -8.75 14.19 -7.23
C ARG A 139 -8.32 12.76 -6.88
N ILE A 140 -7.63 12.58 -5.74
CA ILE A 140 -7.16 11.25 -5.31
C ILE A 140 -8.31 10.42 -4.75
N LEU A 141 -9.24 11.05 -4.04
CA LEU A 141 -10.31 10.36 -3.32
C LEU A 141 -11.63 10.31 -4.10
N ASP A 142 -11.68 10.88 -5.31
CA ASP A 142 -12.82 10.88 -6.23
C ASP A 142 -14.11 11.44 -5.60
N PHE A 143 -14.02 12.65 -5.04
CA PHE A 143 -15.18 13.38 -4.53
C PHE A 143 -15.15 14.85 -4.93
N GLN A 144 -16.33 15.47 -4.98
CA GLN A 144 -16.47 16.90 -5.29
C GLN A 144 -16.84 17.68 -4.01
N PRO A 145 -15.91 18.42 -3.39
CA PRO A 145 -16.23 19.27 -2.24
C PRO A 145 -17.06 20.47 -2.67
N ALA A 146 -18.07 20.83 -1.86
CA ALA A 146 -18.80 22.09 -2.04
C ALA A 146 -17.99 23.31 -1.58
N VAL A 147 -17.16 23.14 -0.54
CA VAL A 147 -16.32 24.19 0.03
C VAL A 147 -14.91 23.64 0.20
N MET A 148 -13.92 24.38 -0.31
CA MET A 148 -12.51 24.19 -0.03
C MET A 148 -11.97 25.50 0.53
N ALA A 149 -11.53 25.48 1.79
CA ALA A 149 -11.06 26.68 2.46
C ALA A 149 -9.77 26.39 3.23
N SER A 150 -8.77 27.24 3.02
CA SER A 150 -7.58 27.32 3.87
C SER A 150 -7.75 28.49 4.83
N LEU A 151 -7.73 28.20 6.12
CA LEU A 151 -7.78 29.23 7.17
C LEU A 151 -6.35 29.60 7.54
N SER A 152 -5.93 30.81 7.20
CA SER A 152 -4.62 31.34 7.62
C SER A 152 -4.62 31.58 9.13
N MET A 153 -3.61 31.06 9.82
CA MET A 153 -3.41 31.36 11.24
C MET A 153 -2.98 32.83 11.39
N THR A 154 -3.77 33.62 12.12
CA THR A 154 -3.36 34.97 12.55
C THR A 154 -2.86 34.90 13.99
N GLN A 155 -1.54 34.87 14.18
CA GLN A 155 -0.93 34.96 15.52
C GLN A 155 -0.55 36.42 15.81
N SER A 156 -0.77 36.86 17.06
CA SER A 156 -0.39 38.19 17.54
C SER A 156 1.10 38.28 17.95
N ARG A 157 1.81 37.15 17.94
CA ARG A 157 3.25 37.04 18.19
C ARG A 157 3.95 36.56 16.92
N GLU A 158 5.22 36.93 16.76
CA GLU A 158 6.05 36.46 15.64
C GLU A 158 6.14 34.93 15.67
N SER A 159 5.54 34.29 14.67
CA SER A 159 5.62 32.84 14.49
C SER A 159 7.01 32.44 13.98
N PHE A 160 7.49 31.27 14.42
CA PHE A 160 8.74 30.69 13.90
C PHE A 160 8.74 30.65 12.37
N VAL A 161 9.70 31.34 11.75
CA VAL A 161 9.91 31.35 10.30
C VAL A 161 10.92 30.25 9.96
N PRO A 162 10.50 29.13 9.35
CA PRO A 162 11.43 28.09 8.98
C PRO A 162 12.36 28.61 7.88
N LEU A 163 13.68 28.62 8.14
CA LEU A 163 14.70 28.88 7.15
C LEU A 163 15.21 27.56 6.58
N MET A 164 15.08 27.36 5.26
CA MET A 164 15.63 26.20 4.57
C MET A 164 17.01 26.53 4.01
N ILE A 165 18.05 25.85 4.50
CA ILE A 165 19.42 25.97 3.99
C ILE A 165 19.61 24.99 2.82
N GLY A 166 19.75 25.52 1.60
CA GLY A 166 19.97 24.71 0.39
C GLY A 166 21.44 24.52 -0.01
N LYS A 167 22.35 25.33 0.55
CA LYS A 167 23.78 25.33 0.21
C LYS A 167 24.62 25.45 1.48
N GLY A 168 25.72 24.71 1.53
CA GLY A 168 26.70 24.87 2.60
C GLY A 168 27.63 26.05 2.37
N ASN A 169 28.56 26.25 3.31
CA ASN A 169 29.54 27.34 3.26
C ASN A 169 30.33 27.36 1.94
N ASP A 170 30.68 26.18 1.42
CA ASP A 170 31.45 26.02 0.18
C ASP A 170 30.60 26.13 -1.10
N GLN A 171 29.39 26.69 -1.01
CA GLN A 171 28.41 26.82 -2.11
C GLN A 171 27.95 25.49 -2.73
N VAL A 172 28.30 24.35 -2.12
CA VAL A 172 27.85 23.03 -2.55
C VAL A 172 26.39 22.80 -2.14
N GLU A 173 25.59 22.30 -3.09
CA GLU A 173 24.20 21.93 -2.87
C GLU A 173 24.08 20.79 -1.83
N ILE A 174 23.38 21.10 -0.74
CA ILE A 174 23.04 20.16 0.32
C ILE A 174 21.86 19.30 -0.19
N SER A 175 22.06 17.99 -0.32
CA SER A 175 21.01 17.10 -0.81
C SER A 175 21.15 15.70 -0.21
N SER A 176 20.02 15.15 0.22
CA SER A 176 19.90 13.79 0.75
C SER A 176 19.47 12.76 -0.31
N LYS A 177 19.35 13.18 -1.59
CA LYS A 177 18.96 12.32 -2.72
C LYS A 177 19.90 11.12 -2.81
N ARG A 178 19.33 9.91 -2.79
CA ARG A 178 20.08 8.62 -2.73
C ARG A 178 21.21 8.54 -3.76
N ASP A 179 20.95 8.90 -5.02
CA ASP A 179 21.94 8.86 -6.11
C ASP A 179 23.09 9.86 -5.95
N ARG A 180 22.91 10.88 -5.11
CA ARG A 180 23.87 11.99 -4.92
C ARG A 180 24.49 11.99 -3.51
N ARG A 181 24.33 10.93 -2.73
CA ARG A 181 24.93 10.80 -1.40
C ARG A 181 26.43 10.55 -1.52
N LEU A 182 27.21 11.61 -1.35
CA LEU A 182 28.66 11.55 -1.18
C LEU A 182 29.04 11.92 0.25
N LEU A 183 30.17 11.39 0.73
CA LEU A 183 30.69 11.66 2.08
C LEU A 183 30.83 13.16 2.37
N SER A 184 31.21 13.96 1.37
CA SER A 184 31.33 15.43 1.48
C SER A 184 29.99 16.13 1.76
N LYS A 185 28.88 15.62 1.23
CA LYS A 185 27.54 16.21 1.47
C LYS A 185 27.00 15.84 2.84
N LEU A 186 27.26 14.62 3.31
CA LEU A 186 26.93 14.19 4.68
C LEU A 186 27.69 15.00 5.73
N TYR A 187 28.96 15.34 5.46
CA TYR A 187 29.74 16.21 6.32
C TYR A 187 29.15 17.63 6.41
N LEU A 188 28.71 18.20 5.29
CA LEU A 188 28.02 19.50 5.24
C LEU A 188 26.71 19.51 6.06
N TYR A 189 25.93 18.43 6.00
CA TYR A 189 24.75 18.25 6.86
C TYR A 189 25.14 18.25 8.35
N GLY A 190 26.21 17.55 8.71
CA GLY A 190 26.73 17.52 10.08
C GLY A 190 27.15 18.91 10.59
N ILE A 191 27.87 19.69 9.77
CA ILE A 191 28.27 21.07 10.11
C ILE A 191 27.05 21.96 10.30
N THR A 192 26.05 21.85 9.42
CA THR A 192 24.85 22.70 9.48
C THR A 192 24.04 22.40 10.75
N CYS A 193 23.91 21.12 11.12
CA CYS A 193 23.30 20.73 12.39
C CYS A 193 24.09 21.23 13.62
N PHE A 194 25.43 21.21 13.56
CA PHE A 194 26.27 21.71 14.65
C PHE A 194 26.16 23.24 14.83
N CYS A 195 26.08 24.00 13.74
CA CYS A 195 26.00 25.47 13.81
C CYS A 195 24.58 25.99 14.17
N MET A 196 23.54 25.18 14.02
CA MET A 196 22.14 25.57 14.30
C MET A 196 21.61 25.07 15.65
N GLY A 197 22.32 24.16 16.35
CA GLY A 197 21.97 23.67 17.68
C GLY A 197 22.68 24.45 18.78
#